data_AF-A0A0J6WU81-F1
#
_entry.id   AF-A0A0J6WU81-F1
#
_cell.length_a   1.000
_cell.length_b   1.000
_cell.length_c   1.000
_cell.angle_alpha   90.00
_cell.angle_beta   90.00
_cell.angle_gamma   90.00
#
_symmetry.space_group_name_H-M   'P 1'
#
loop_
_entity.id
_entity.type
_entity.pdbx_description
1 polymer ?
#
loop_
_entity_poly.entity_id
_entity_poly.type
_entity_poly.pdbx_seq_one_letter_code
_entity_poly.pdbx_strand_id
1 'polypeptide(L)'
;MELYFDMDWSLSEIGEELEISRQGVYDMLSRASKSLESYEQRLRLLARSDAVRSQLDHAGRLLEQGGPAQIEQAKKIIQEIEI
;
A
#
# COMPACT_ATOMS: atom_id res chain seq x y z
N MET A 1 -9.73 4.31 11.77
CA MET A 1 -9.35 4.86 10.44
C MET A 1 -10.40 4.48 9.40
N GLU A 2 -10.93 3.26 9.43
CA GLU A 2 -12.05 2.76 8.61
C GLU A 2 -13.24 3.73 8.48
N LEU A 3 -13.80 4.22 9.60
CA LEU A 3 -14.92 5.18 9.58
C LEU A 3 -14.65 6.40 8.68
N TYR A 4 -13.41 6.92 8.68
CA TYR A 4 -13.05 8.11 7.91
C TYR A 4 -12.66 7.79 6.46
N PHE A 5 -11.86 6.75 6.25
CA PHE A 5 -11.28 6.45 4.93
C PHE A 5 -12.11 5.49 4.07
N ASP A 6 -12.84 4.56 4.69
CA ASP A 6 -13.59 3.52 3.98
C ASP A 6 -15.10 3.81 3.96
N MET A 7 -15.60 4.55 4.96
CA MET A 7 -17.03 4.85 5.10
C MET A 7 -17.37 6.34 4.94
N ASP A 8 -16.38 7.19 4.65
CA ASP A 8 -16.54 8.64 4.39
C ASP A 8 -17.22 9.44 5.52
N TRP A 9 -17.16 8.97 6.77
CA TRP A 9 -17.70 9.73 7.91
C TRP A 9 -16.86 10.98 8.17
N SER A 10 -17.52 12.08 8.51
CA SER A 10 -16.87 13.29 8.98
C SER A 10 -16.26 13.12 10.37
N LEU A 11 -15.26 13.95 10.71
CA LEU A 11 -14.65 13.95 12.03
C LEU A 11 -15.63 14.28 13.16
N SER A 12 -16.72 15.00 12.85
CA SER A 12 -17.79 15.29 13.81
C SER A 12 -18.63 14.04 14.08
N GLU A 13 -19.07 13.33 13.03
CA GLU A 13 -19.85 12.08 13.15
C GLU A 13 -19.06 11.00 13.89
N ILE A 14 -17.75 10.88 13.59
CA ILE A 14 -16.86 9.94 14.30
C ILE A 14 -16.70 10.33 15.77
N GLY A 15 -16.63 11.64 16.06
CA GLY A 15 -16.51 12.13 17.43
C GLY A 15 -17.76 11.86 18.25
N GLU A 16 -18.93 12.11 17.67
CA GLU A 16 -20.23 11.83 18.28
C GLU A 16 -20.40 10.33 18.56
N GLU A 17 -20.11 9.47 17.60
CA GLU A 17 -20.23 8.00 17.74
C GLU A 17 -19.25 7.41 18.78
N LEU A 18 -18.03 7.94 18.83
CA LEU A 18 -17.00 7.45 19.76
C LEU A 18 -16.98 8.21 21.10
N GLU A 19 -17.96 9.09 21.33
CA GLU A 19 -18.07 9.95 22.52
C GLU A 19 -16.78 10.75 22.84
N ILE A 20 -16.07 11.19 21.80
CA ILE A 20 -14.87 12.02 21.90
C ILE A 20 -15.03 13.32 21.11
N SER A 21 -14.21 14.32 21.44
CA SER A 21 -14.25 15.57 20.67
C SER A 21 -13.76 15.33 19.24
N ARG A 22 -14.31 16.10 18.29
CA ARG A 22 -13.80 16.20 16.91
C ARG A 22 -12.27 16.42 16.87
N GLN A 23 -11.76 17.23 17.81
CA GLN A 23 -10.31 17.46 17.92
C GLN A 23 -9.56 16.19 18.36
N GLY A 24 -10.12 15.41 19.28
CA GLY A 24 -9.59 14.11 19.68
C GLY A 24 -9.49 13.13 18.50
N VAL A 25 -10.52 13.08 17.65
CA VAL A 25 -10.50 12.27 16.42
C VAL A 25 -9.37 12.72 15.49
N TYR A 26 -9.25 14.02 15.23
CA TYR A 26 -8.19 14.58 14.38
C TYR A 26 -6.80 14.23 14.91
N ASP A 27 -6.57 14.42 16.22
CA ASP A 27 -5.28 14.16 16.85
C ASP A 27 -4.93 12.66 16.79
N MET A 28 -5.90 11.78 17.00
CA MET A 28 -5.70 10.33 16.89
C MET A 28 -5.34 9.91 15.46
N LEU A 29 -6.05 10.42 14.45
CA LEU A 29 -5.74 10.17 13.04
C LEU A 29 -4.33 10.66 12.69
N SER A 30 -3.98 11.88 13.08
CA SER A 30 -2.66 12.47 12.84
C SER A 30 -1.53 11.65 13.47
N ARG A 31 -1.70 11.21 14.72
CA ARG A 31 -0.70 10.36 15.39
C ARG A 31 -0.55 9.01 14.72
N ALA A 32 -1.66 8.34 14.41
CA ALA A 32 -1.62 7.03 13.77
C ALA A 32 -0.99 7.11 12.37
N SER A 33 -1.29 8.13 11.56
CA SER A 33 -0.66 8.33 10.25
C SER A 33 0.86 8.50 10.38
N LYS A 34 1.33 9.34 11.32
CA LYS A 34 2.78 9.50 11.57
C LYS A 34 3.45 8.20 12.01
N SER A 35 2.78 7.39 12.83
CA SER A 35 3.30 6.08 13.23
C SER A 35 3.41 5.14 12.04
N LEU A 36 2.41 5.07 11.17
CA LEU A 36 2.45 4.28 9.94
C LEU A 36 3.55 4.72 8.99
N GLU A 37 3.73 6.03 8.78
CA GLU A 37 4.84 6.58 7.99
C GLU A 37 6.19 6.17 8.56
N SER A 38 6.36 6.25 9.89
CA SER A 38 7.60 5.82 10.56
C SER A 38 7.86 4.32 10.41
N TYR A 39 6.81 3.49 10.48
CA TYR A 39 6.94 2.06 10.22
C TYR A 39 7.34 1.78 8.77
N GLU A 40 6.72 2.45 7.80
CA GLU A 40 7.09 2.28 6.39
C GLU A 40 8.53 2.73 6.12
N GLN A 41 9.00 3.83 6.71
CA GLN A 41 10.41 4.24 6.59
C GLN A 41 11.39 3.18 7.08
N ARG A 42 11.03 2.44 8.14
CA ARG A 42 11.88 1.42 8.75
C ARG A 42 11.79 0.08 8.07
N LEU A 43 10.59 -0.33 7.67
CA LEU A 43 10.30 -1.68 7.20
C LEU A 43 10.22 -1.77 5.66
N ARG A 44 9.90 -0.67 4.98
CA ARG A 44 9.76 -0.55 3.53
C ARG A 44 8.84 -1.61 2.91
N LEU A 45 7.77 -1.98 3.62
CA LEU A 45 6.91 -3.08 3.22
C LEU A 45 6.10 -2.71 1.99
N LEU A 46 5.52 -1.52 1.99
CA LEU A 46 4.73 -1.03 0.85
C LEU A 46 5.64 -0.85 -0.37
N ALA A 47 6.78 -0.18 -0.20
CA ALA A 47 7.74 0.01 -1.29
C ALA A 47 8.23 -1.31 -1.90
N ARG A 48 8.49 -2.33 -1.07
CA ARG A 48 8.88 -3.67 -1.54
C ARG A 48 7.73 -4.34 -2.29
N SER A 49 6.52 -4.28 -1.75
CA SER A 49 5.33 -4.85 -2.40
C SER A 49 5.07 -4.22 -3.76
N ASP A 50 5.17 -2.89 -3.86
CA ASP A 50 4.99 -2.16 -5.12
C ASP A 50 6.08 -2.49 -6.14
N ALA A 51 7.34 -2.63 -5.70
CA ALA A 51 8.44 -3.04 -6.56
C ALA A 51 8.20 -4.44 -7.15
N VAL A 52 7.82 -5.40 -6.31
CA VAL A 52 7.48 -6.76 -6.75
C VAL A 52 6.32 -6.75 -7.73
N ARG A 53 5.25 -6.00 -7.43
CA ARG A 53 4.09 -5.87 -8.32
C ARG A 53 4.48 -5.30 -9.68
N SER A 54 5.30 -4.25 -9.70
CA SER A 54 5.80 -3.64 -10.95
C SER A 54 6.65 -4.61 -11.77
N GLN A 55 7.50 -5.40 -11.12
CA GLN A 55 8.30 -6.45 -11.76
C GLN A 55 7.40 -7.54 -12.37
N LEU A 56 6.38 -7.98 -11.64
CA LEU A 56 5.41 -8.96 -12.13
C LEU A 56 4.60 -8.41 -13.31
N ASP A 57 4.13 -7.17 -13.26
CA ASP A 57 3.43 -6.52 -14.36
C ASP A 57 4.33 -6.41 -15.60
N HIS A 58 5.62 -6.12 -15.40
CA HIS A 58 6.59 -6.10 -16.51
C HIS A 58 6.80 -7.49 -17.11
N ALA A 59 6.97 -8.51 -16.27
CA ALA A 59 7.10 -9.89 -16.72
C ALA A 59 5.85 -10.36 -17.48
N GLY A 60 4.65 -10.02 -16.98
CA GLY A 60 3.37 -10.30 -17.65
C GLY A 60 3.31 -9.71 -19.06
N ARG A 61 3.67 -8.43 -19.22
CA ARG A 61 3.73 -7.77 -20.54
C ARG A 61 4.74 -8.42 -21.49
N LEU A 62 5.87 -8.91 -21.00
CA LEU A 62 6.84 -9.64 -21.82
C LEU A 62 6.28 -10.98 -22.30
N LEU A 63 5.54 -11.68 -21.45
CA LEU A 63 4.89 -12.94 -21.83
C LEU A 63 3.79 -12.74 -22.89
N GLU A 64 3.04 -11.64 -22.83
CA GLU A 64 2.03 -11.30 -23.85
C GLU A 64 2.64 -11.08 -25.24
N GLN A 65 3.88 -10.60 -25.32
CA GLN A 65 4.60 -10.41 -26.59
C GLN A 65 5.03 -11.74 -27.24
N GLY A 66 5.04 -12.85 -26.47
CA GLY A 66 5.11 -14.22 -26.99
C GLY A 66 6.44 -14.68 -27.62
N GLY A 67 7.47 -13.83 -27.69
CA GLY A 67 8.75 -14.19 -28.30
C GLY A 67 9.68 -15.01 -27.37
N PRO A 68 10.56 -15.88 -27.91
CA PRO A 68 11.45 -16.72 -27.10
C PRO A 68 12.37 -15.92 -26.17
N ALA A 69 12.86 -14.77 -26.63
CA ALA A 69 13.70 -13.87 -25.84
C ALA A 69 12.92 -13.20 -24.70
N GLN A 70 11.67 -12.79 -24.95
CA GLN A 70 10.80 -12.16 -23.96
C GLN A 70 10.37 -13.15 -22.88
N ILE A 71 10.09 -14.39 -23.26
CA ILE A 71 9.79 -15.46 -22.29
C ILE A 71 10.99 -15.73 -21.39
N GLU A 72 12.20 -15.78 -21.94
CA GLU A 72 13.42 -15.97 -21.16
C GLU A 72 13.66 -14.78 -20.20
N GLN A 73 13.40 -13.57 -20.65
CA GLN A 73 13.54 -12.37 -19.82
C GLN A 73 12.50 -12.29 -18.71
N ALA A 74 11.25 -12.68 -18.99
CA ALA A 74 10.20 -12.79 -17.97
C ALA A 74 10.55 -13.83 -16.89
N LYS A 75 11.10 -14.99 -17.28
CA LYS A 75 11.54 -16.02 -16.33
C LYS A 75 12.65 -15.52 -15.40
N LYS A 76 13.63 -14.77 -15.91
CA LYS A 76 14.68 -14.17 -15.09
C LYS A 76 14.12 -13.21 -14.05
N ILE A 77 13.21 -12.31 -14.46
CA ILE A 77 12.56 -11.38 -13.54
C ILE A 77 11.85 -12.13 -12.41
N ILE A 78 11.12 -13.21 -12.73
CA ILE A 78 10.39 -13.99 -11.72
C ILE A 78 11.36 -14.71 -10.76
N GLN A 79 12.52 -15.17 -11.23
CA GLN A 79 13.54 -15.83 -10.40
C GLN A 79 14.27 -14.87 -9.46
N GLU A 80 14.39 -13.60 -9.85
CA GLU A 80 15.08 -12.56 -9.07
C GLU A 80 14.18 -11.91 -7.99
N ILE A 81 12.87 -12.18 -8.01
CA ILE A 81 11.96 -11.71 -6.96
C ILE A 81 12.22 -12.50 -5.67
N GLU A 82 12.96 -11.90 -4.74
CA GLU A 82 13.06 -12.39 -3.36
C GLU A 82 11.78 -12.03 -2.57
N ILE A 83 11.06 -13.05 -2.09
CA ILE A 83 9.85 -12.95 -1.23
C ILE A 83 10.24 -12.88 0.25
#